data_AF-A0A957H5K7-F1
#
_entry.id   AF-A0A957H5K7-F1
#
_cell.length_a   1.000
_cell.length_b   1.000
_cell.length_c   1.000
_cell.angle_alpha   90.00
_cell.angle_beta   90.00
_cell.angle_gamma   90.00
#
_symmetry.space_group_name_H-M   'P 1'
#
loop_
_entity.id
_entity.type
_entity.pdbx_description
1 polymer ?
#
loop_
_entity_poly.entity_id
_entity_poly.type
_entity_poly.pdbx_seq_one_letter_code
_entity_poly.pdbx_strand_id
1 'polypeptide(L)'
;LPIGEGPEFKGIIDLISMEARLGDNDARGPIPAELVDDAEAAREEMIEAAAEGDDALMEKFFAEEPFTEEDVIRGLKGAIAQRLCTPVMYAAPEAGIAVKPLLGAVTKLMPAPDEDLATPGEKKQFAAKDKDGNEATYDIADDSPLAAFIFKTRDDQYGKMSYIRVYGGTLESDSRVWDSTLDSEVRVGPLQVIRGSHQTAVGKLHAGDIGVVVKLGEAGTNDTLCQRNEQLFLPEIEQPEPIVSVSITAETQADVAKMSQALNRLAAEDKTLRWHNEPATRETILSGMGNTHLDMAIKKAKSKFGVTLNTHTPRIPYRETITSTASAEHTHKKQSGGAGQYARVMLRVESLDDDEEFTFDSEIFGGSISAPFVAAVEKGCRQSLEGGVLAGYPVTGVKAVVFDGKEHPVDSKEIAFQTAGREVFKKAVMAAKPVLLEPIYEAEVTVLSENMGDVMSDFNSRRARVLGMEQVGNKTIVRAEVPLAEMQTYQQDLRSMTGGRGVYAMKFLHYGRVPSHLAERIVAENKREETEE
;
A
#
# COMPACT_ATOMS: atom_id res chain seq x y z
N LEU A 1 20.11 -24.39 25.73
CA LEU A 1 19.88 -23.64 26.99
C LEU A 1 20.97 -22.60 27.22
N PRO A 2 20.71 -21.47 27.90
CA PRO A 2 21.74 -20.49 28.25
C PRO A 2 22.59 -20.95 29.45
N ILE A 3 23.87 -20.57 29.48
CA ILE A 3 24.76 -20.74 30.64
C ILE A 3 24.99 -19.36 31.24
N GLY A 4 24.33 -19.09 32.36
CA GLY A 4 24.30 -17.78 33.02
C GLY A 4 23.25 -16.83 32.42
N GLU A 5 23.13 -15.65 33.03
CA GLU A 5 22.14 -14.63 32.66
C GLU A 5 22.75 -13.22 32.68
N GLY A 6 22.19 -12.32 31.86
CA GLY A 6 22.64 -10.93 31.79
C GLY A 6 24.16 -10.81 31.57
N PRO A 7 24.89 -10.04 32.41
CA PRO A 7 26.34 -9.91 32.32
C PRO A 7 27.13 -11.22 32.53
N GLU A 8 26.53 -12.20 33.21
CA GLU A 8 27.16 -13.50 33.50
C GLU A 8 26.88 -14.56 32.42
N PHE A 9 26.22 -14.17 31.32
CA PHE A 9 25.99 -15.06 30.18
C PHE A 9 27.33 -15.44 29.51
N LYS A 10 27.70 -16.71 29.64
CA LYS A 10 29.02 -17.25 29.23
C LYS A 10 28.96 -18.13 28.01
N GLY A 11 27.77 -18.57 27.61
CA GLY A 11 27.59 -19.50 26.49
C GLY A 11 26.24 -20.18 26.49
N ILE A 12 26.15 -21.26 25.74
CA ILE A 12 24.96 -22.08 25.63
C ILE A 12 25.29 -23.56 25.80
N ILE A 13 24.29 -24.36 26.12
CA ILE A 13 24.28 -25.81 25.95
C ILE A 13 23.55 -26.11 24.64
N ASP A 14 24.25 -26.79 23.73
CA ASP A 14 23.69 -27.32 22.48
C ASP A 14 22.98 -28.63 22.78
N LEU A 15 21.64 -28.63 22.73
CA LEU A 15 20.83 -29.80 23.11
C LEU A 15 20.88 -30.93 22.07
N ILE A 16 21.33 -30.63 20.84
CA ILE A 16 21.48 -31.65 19.80
C ILE A 16 22.71 -32.50 20.09
N SER A 17 23.87 -31.86 20.29
CA SER A 17 25.13 -32.55 20.58
C SER A 17 25.36 -32.84 22.06
N MET A 18 24.56 -32.25 22.96
CA MET A 18 24.74 -32.28 24.41
C MET A 18 26.13 -31.81 24.88
N GLU A 19 26.59 -30.70 24.31
CA GLU A 19 27.86 -30.06 24.66
C GLU A 19 27.65 -28.60 25.08
N ALA A 20 28.44 -28.12 26.04
CA ALA A 20 28.54 -26.70 26.34
C ALA A 20 29.38 -26.00 25.27
N ARG A 21 28.93 -24.82 24.85
CA ARG A 21 29.56 -23.95 23.85
C ARG A 21 29.78 -22.57 24.49
N LEU A 22 31.03 -22.29 24.84
CA LEU A 22 31.43 -21.20 25.73
C LEU A 22 32.21 -20.10 24.99
N GLY A 23 32.01 -18.87 25.45
CA GLY A 23 32.73 -17.69 24.99
C GLY A 23 32.47 -17.30 23.53
N ASP A 24 33.25 -16.34 23.06
CA ASP A 24 33.22 -15.79 21.70
C ASP A 24 33.85 -16.73 20.66
N ASN A 25 34.81 -17.55 21.09
CA ASN A 25 35.51 -18.50 20.25
C ASN A 25 34.73 -19.79 20.02
N ASP A 26 33.58 -19.96 20.69
CA ASP A 26 32.73 -21.15 20.59
C ASP A 26 33.47 -22.41 21.05
N ALA A 27 34.10 -22.31 22.23
CA ALA A 27 34.85 -23.40 22.83
C ALA A 27 33.89 -24.49 23.32
N ARG A 28 34.11 -25.72 22.86
CA ARG A 28 33.32 -26.88 23.28
C ARG A 28 33.83 -27.44 24.59
N GLY A 29 32.93 -27.89 25.45
CA GLY A 29 33.25 -28.48 26.73
C GLY A 29 32.09 -29.26 27.34
N PRO A 30 32.33 -29.89 28.51
CA PRO A 30 31.29 -30.58 29.25
C PRO A 30 30.23 -29.58 29.75
N ILE A 31 28.99 -30.06 29.85
CA ILE A 31 27.90 -29.31 30.47
C ILE A 31 28.24 -29.05 31.95
N PRO A 32 28.07 -27.81 32.46
CA PRO A 32 28.24 -27.53 33.89
C PRO A 32 27.37 -28.46 34.74
N ALA A 33 27.92 -29.00 35.82
CA ALA A 33 27.27 -30.06 36.62
C ALA A 33 25.89 -29.63 37.14
N GLU A 34 25.73 -28.35 37.46
CA GLU A 34 24.49 -27.75 37.92
C GLU A 34 23.40 -27.61 36.85
N LEU A 35 23.72 -27.76 35.56
CA LEU A 35 22.79 -27.62 34.42
C LEU A 35 22.58 -28.96 33.67
N VAL A 36 23.14 -30.07 34.14
CA VAL A 36 23.02 -31.38 33.46
C VAL A 36 21.57 -31.83 33.45
N ASP A 37 20.91 -31.85 34.62
CA ASP A 37 19.52 -32.30 34.75
C ASP A 37 18.56 -31.44 33.90
N ASP A 38 18.75 -30.12 33.92
CA ASP A 38 17.97 -29.18 33.10
C ASP A 38 18.19 -29.41 31.59
N ALA A 39 19.42 -29.71 31.19
CA ALA A 39 19.75 -30.00 29.79
C ALA A 39 19.17 -31.33 29.31
N GLU A 40 19.15 -32.36 30.17
CA GLU A 40 18.53 -33.64 29.86
C GLU A 40 17.01 -33.49 29.70
N ALA A 41 16.35 -32.79 30.62
CA ALA A 41 14.91 -32.50 30.53
C ALA A 41 14.56 -31.70 29.27
N ALA A 42 15.29 -30.62 28.99
CA ALA A 42 15.06 -29.83 27.78
C ALA A 42 15.37 -30.58 26.48
N ARG A 43 16.31 -31.54 26.52
CA ARG A 43 16.58 -32.42 25.37
C ARG A 43 15.44 -33.39 25.15
N GLU A 44 14.84 -33.94 26.21
CA GLU A 44 13.69 -34.82 26.11
C GLU A 44 12.50 -34.11 25.45
N GLU A 45 12.17 -32.90 25.90
CA GLU A 45 11.14 -32.04 25.27
C GLU A 45 11.46 -31.75 23.78
N MET A 46 12.74 -31.49 23.47
CA MET A 46 13.16 -31.26 22.08
C MET A 46 13.03 -32.53 21.22
N ILE A 47 13.29 -33.72 21.77
CA ILE A 47 13.14 -34.99 21.07
C ILE A 47 11.66 -35.31 20.83
N GLU A 48 10.80 -35.08 21.82
CA GLU A 48 9.36 -35.21 21.66
C GLU A 48 8.85 -34.33 20.51
N ALA A 49 9.23 -33.05 20.50
CA ALA A 49 8.88 -32.12 19.42
C ALA A 49 9.48 -32.53 18.06
N ALA A 50 10.66 -33.14 18.03
CA ALA A 50 11.26 -33.66 16.81
C ALA A 50 10.49 -34.89 16.29
N ALA A 51 10.06 -35.78 17.20
CA ALA A 51 9.31 -36.98 16.86
C ALA A 51 7.94 -36.65 16.23
N GLU A 52 7.29 -35.58 16.67
CA GLU A 52 6.04 -35.09 16.04
C GLU A 52 6.19 -34.67 14.57
N GLY A 53 7.41 -34.36 14.13
CA GLY A 53 7.68 -33.90 12.77
C GLY A 53 7.76 -35.00 11.72
N ASP A 54 7.83 -36.29 12.11
CA ASP A 54 8.04 -37.43 11.21
C ASP A 54 7.44 -38.72 11.83
N ASP A 55 6.47 -39.34 11.15
CA ASP A 55 5.75 -40.53 11.65
C ASP A 55 6.70 -41.67 12.04
N ALA A 56 7.80 -41.89 11.31
CA ALA A 56 8.75 -42.94 11.63
C ALA A 56 9.57 -42.61 12.88
N LEU A 57 9.84 -41.32 13.13
CA LEU A 57 10.43 -40.87 14.39
C LEU A 57 9.43 -40.96 15.55
N MET A 58 8.15 -40.73 15.31
CA MET A 58 7.10 -40.91 16.32
C MET A 58 7.00 -42.37 16.79
N GLU A 59 7.02 -43.34 15.86
CA GLU A 59 7.07 -44.77 16.20
C GLU A 59 8.34 -45.11 17.01
N LYS A 60 9.48 -44.57 16.59
CA LYS A 60 10.77 -44.73 17.29
C LYS A 60 10.73 -44.19 18.72
N PHE A 61 10.08 -43.05 18.92
CA PHE A 61 9.89 -42.42 20.23
C PHE A 61 9.01 -43.29 21.14
N PHE A 62 7.88 -43.80 20.66
CA PHE A 62 7.01 -44.70 21.43
C PHE A 62 7.66 -46.04 21.77
N ALA A 63 8.61 -46.48 20.96
CA ALA A 63 9.41 -47.68 21.20
C ALA A 63 10.58 -47.43 22.19
N GLU A 64 10.74 -46.21 22.71
CA GLU A 64 11.86 -45.79 23.58
C GLU A 64 13.25 -46.04 22.95
N GLU A 65 13.34 -45.98 21.62
CA GLU A 65 14.60 -46.16 20.90
C GLU A 65 15.44 -44.88 20.90
N PRO A 66 16.78 -44.98 20.98
CA PRO A 66 17.64 -43.81 21.04
C PRO A 66 17.65 -43.01 19.73
N PHE A 67 17.45 -41.69 19.84
CA PHE A 67 17.55 -40.75 18.73
C PHE A 67 19.00 -40.34 18.46
N THR A 68 19.40 -40.40 17.19
CA THR A 68 20.66 -39.83 16.70
C THR A 68 20.54 -38.32 16.47
N GLU A 69 21.66 -37.60 16.34
CA GLU A 69 21.62 -36.18 15.97
C GLU A 69 20.90 -35.96 14.62
N GLU A 70 21.09 -36.88 13.67
CA GLU A 70 20.44 -36.82 12.35
C GLU A 70 18.92 -37.01 12.46
N ASP A 71 18.47 -37.93 13.33
CA ASP A 71 17.04 -38.11 13.62
C ASP A 71 16.43 -36.83 14.19
N VAL A 72 17.09 -36.22 15.19
CA VAL A 72 16.62 -34.97 15.80
C VAL A 72 16.54 -33.85 14.76
N ILE A 73 17.57 -33.67 13.94
CA ILE A 73 17.57 -32.62 12.91
C ILE A 73 16.47 -32.86 11.87
N ARG A 74 16.29 -34.10 11.41
CA ARG A 74 15.23 -34.47 10.46
C ARG A 74 13.84 -34.19 11.04
N GLY A 75 13.59 -34.65 12.27
CA GLY A 75 12.31 -34.45 12.95
C GLY A 75 12.00 -32.98 13.18
N LEU A 76 12.97 -32.20 13.69
CA LEU A 76 12.80 -30.75 13.88
C LEU A 76 12.53 -30.03 12.56
N LYS A 77 13.19 -30.40 11.45
CA LYS A 77 12.91 -29.84 10.12
C LYS A 77 11.45 -30.06 9.72
N GLY A 78 10.93 -31.28 9.88
CA GLY A 78 9.53 -31.61 9.60
C GLY A 78 8.56 -30.84 10.49
N ALA A 79 8.81 -30.77 11.80
CA ALA A 79 7.98 -30.03 12.75
C ALA A 79 7.95 -28.51 12.46
N ILE A 80 9.09 -27.93 12.07
CA ILE A 80 9.20 -26.52 11.64
C ILE A 80 8.38 -26.29 10.36
N ALA A 81 8.46 -27.20 9.38
CA ALA A 81 7.73 -27.11 8.12
C ALA A 81 6.22 -27.03 8.33
N GLN A 82 5.72 -27.86 9.25
CA GLN A 82 4.33 -27.96 9.64
C GLN A 82 3.89 -26.86 10.62
N ARG A 83 4.83 -26.03 11.09
CA ARG A 83 4.63 -24.99 12.11
C ARG A 83 4.16 -25.54 13.46
N LEU A 84 4.53 -26.78 13.78
CA LEU A 84 4.25 -27.43 15.07
C LEU A 84 5.17 -26.89 16.17
N CYS A 85 6.41 -26.54 15.81
CA CYS A 85 7.38 -25.97 16.75
C CYS A 85 8.08 -24.73 16.19
N THR A 86 8.64 -23.92 17.09
CA THR A 86 9.50 -22.78 16.75
C THR A 86 10.77 -22.85 17.60
N PRO A 87 11.95 -23.07 17.00
CA PRO A 87 13.20 -23.17 17.74
C PRO A 87 13.53 -21.87 18.47
N VAL A 88 13.81 -21.98 19.77
CA VAL A 88 14.26 -20.86 20.60
C VAL A 88 15.76 -21.00 20.87
N MET A 89 16.53 -19.98 20.48
CA MET A 89 17.99 -19.97 20.58
C MET A 89 18.47 -18.76 21.36
N TYR A 90 19.59 -18.92 22.08
CA TYR A 90 20.20 -17.87 22.90
C TYR A 90 21.53 -17.46 22.29
N ALA A 91 21.78 -16.15 22.18
CA ALA A 91 23.06 -15.60 21.77
C ALA A 91 23.24 -14.18 22.31
N ALA A 92 24.50 -13.76 22.43
CA ALA A 92 24.86 -12.37 22.76
C ALA A 92 25.77 -11.82 21.65
N PRO A 93 25.20 -11.29 20.55
CA PRO A 93 25.97 -10.89 19.36
C PRO A 93 27.00 -9.80 19.62
N GLU A 94 26.69 -8.83 20.48
CA GLU A 94 27.63 -7.75 20.85
C GLU A 94 28.88 -8.28 21.56
N ALA A 95 28.72 -9.34 22.37
CA ALA A 95 29.82 -10.02 23.06
C ALA A 95 30.46 -11.13 22.20
N GLY A 96 29.93 -11.39 20.99
CA GLY A 96 30.35 -12.48 20.11
C GLY A 96 29.98 -13.89 20.59
N ILE A 97 29.24 -14.02 21.71
CA ILE A 97 28.95 -15.31 22.34
C ILE A 97 27.79 -16.01 21.62
N ALA A 98 28.01 -17.30 21.31
CA ALA A 98 27.05 -18.20 20.67
C ALA A 98 26.55 -17.81 19.26
N VAL A 99 27.22 -16.87 18.58
CA VAL A 99 26.88 -16.47 17.20
C VAL A 99 27.13 -17.59 16.19
N LYS A 100 28.26 -18.30 16.29
CA LYS A 100 28.56 -19.47 15.43
C LYS A 100 27.54 -20.60 15.59
N PRO A 101 27.16 -21.04 16.82
CA PRO A 101 26.08 -21.99 16.99
C PRO A 101 24.77 -21.56 16.34
N LEU A 102 24.37 -20.29 16.52
CA LEU A 102 23.15 -19.75 15.92
C LEU A 102 23.18 -19.88 14.38
N LEU A 103 24.26 -19.45 13.73
CA LEU A 103 24.41 -19.58 12.28
C LEU A 103 24.43 -21.04 11.83
N GLY A 104 25.10 -21.92 12.59
CA GLY A 104 25.11 -23.35 12.34
C GLY A 104 23.71 -23.98 12.42
N ALA A 105 22.91 -23.60 13.42
CA ALA A 105 21.53 -24.05 13.56
C ALA A 105 20.67 -23.58 12.39
N VAL A 106 20.82 -22.32 11.94
CA VAL A 106 20.13 -21.82 10.74
C VAL A 106 20.45 -22.68 9.53
N THR A 107 21.73 -23.02 9.29
CA THR A 107 22.11 -23.86 8.14
C THR A 107 21.62 -25.31 8.25
N LYS A 108 21.43 -25.83 9.47
CA LYS A 108 20.99 -27.21 9.71
C LYS A 108 19.46 -27.35 9.70
N LEU A 109 18.72 -26.33 10.14
CA LEU A 109 17.27 -26.43 10.39
C LEU A 109 16.41 -25.68 9.37
N MET A 110 16.95 -24.68 8.68
CA MET A 110 16.20 -23.95 7.65
C MET A 110 16.31 -24.64 6.29
N PRO A 111 15.30 -24.51 5.42
CA PRO A 111 15.29 -25.18 4.12
C PRO A 111 16.30 -24.59 3.15
N ALA A 112 16.91 -25.46 2.33
CA ALA A 112 17.47 -25.02 1.07
C ALA A 112 16.37 -24.54 0.09
N PRO A 113 16.68 -23.73 -0.94
CA PRO A 113 15.66 -23.22 -1.85
C PRO A 113 14.84 -24.29 -2.59
N ASP A 114 15.46 -25.43 -2.89
CA ASP A 114 14.90 -26.59 -3.59
C ASP A 114 14.41 -27.70 -2.64
N GLU A 115 14.62 -27.57 -1.32
CA GLU A 115 14.22 -28.55 -0.33
C GLU A 115 12.77 -28.30 0.13
N ASP A 116 11.92 -29.32 -0.01
CA ASP A 116 10.63 -29.35 0.67
C ASP A 116 10.78 -30.03 2.03
N LEU A 117 10.51 -29.28 3.10
CA LEU A 117 10.61 -29.80 4.46
C LEU A 117 9.35 -30.59 4.87
N ALA A 118 8.22 -30.40 4.19
CA ALA A 118 7.00 -31.17 4.46
C ALA A 118 7.07 -32.55 3.80
N THR A 119 7.76 -32.68 2.67
CA THR A 119 8.01 -33.96 1.99
C THR A 119 9.52 -34.19 1.79
N PRO A 120 10.23 -34.66 2.83
CA PRO A 120 11.68 -34.90 2.74
C PRO A 120 12.08 -35.78 1.56
N GLY A 121 12.92 -35.25 0.67
CA GLY A 121 13.40 -35.94 -0.53
C GLY A 121 12.68 -35.55 -1.82
N GLU A 122 11.57 -34.81 -1.74
CA GLU A 122 10.95 -34.16 -2.89
C GLU A 122 11.54 -32.76 -3.13
N LYS A 123 11.54 -32.33 -4.39
CA LYS A 123 11.92 -30.97 -4.74
C LYS A 123 10.77 -30.02 -4.45
N LYS A 124 11.09 -28.89 -3.82
CA LYS A 124 10.15 -27.78 -3.68
C LYS A 124 9.78 -27.22 -5.05
N GLN A 125 8.50 -26.94 -5.22
CA GLN A 125 7.95 -26.36 -6.44
C GLN A 125 7.54 -24.90 -6.24
N PHE A 126 7.52 -24.13 -7.32
CA PHE A 126 6.91 -22.81 -7.39
C PHE A 126 5.72 -22.82 -8.34
N ALA A 127 4.70 -22.02 -8.02
CA ALA A 127 3.53 -21.84 -8.86
C ALA A 127 3.71 -20.60 -9.76
N ALA A 128 3.29 -20.71 -11.01
CA ALA A 128 3.24 -19.60 -11.95
C ALA A 128 2.01 -19.74 -12.85
N LYS A 129 1.52 -18.60 -13.37
CA LYS A 129 0.49 -18.57 -14.41
C LYS A 129 1.13 -18.45 -15.79
N ASP A 130 0.54 -19.12 -16.77
CA ASP A 130 0.87 -18.88 -18.18
C ASP A 130 0.15 -17.63 -18.72
N LYS A 131 0.37 -17.31 -20.00
CA LYS A 131 -0.27 -16.19 -20.69
C LYS A 131 -1.81 -16.33 -20.81
N ASP A 132 -2.33 -17.55 -20.80
CA ASP A 132 -3.76 -17.83 -20.88
C ASP A 132 -4.42 -17.83 -19.47
N GLY A 133 -3.62 -17.65 -18.42
CA GLY A 133 -4.06 -17.60 -17.02
C GLY A 133 -4.16 -18.97 -16.34
N ASN A 134 -3.67 -20.04 -16.98
CA ASN A 134 -3.64 -21.36 -16.36
C ASN A 134 -2.51 -21.43 -15.33
N GLU A 135 -2.81 -21.99 -14.15
CA GLU A 135 -1.82 -22.21 -13.10
C GLU A 135 -1.09 -23.54 -13.32
N ALA A 136 0.23 -23.51 -13.22
CA ALA A 136 1.10 -24.68 -13.25
C ALA A 136 2.18 -24.58 -12.16
N THR A 137 2.70 -25.74 -11.74
CA THR A 137 3.82 -25.83 -10.80
C THR A 137 5.07 -26.36 -11.50
N TYR A 138 6.22 -25.86 -11.06
CA TYR A 138 7.53 -26.20 -11.61
C TYR A 138 8.52 -26.43 -10.47
N ASP A 139 9.48 -27.33 -10.67
CA ASP A 139 10.54 -27.54 -9.69
C ASP A 139 11.44 -26.30 -9.57
N ILE A 140 11.95 -26.03 -8.36
CA ILE A 140 13.01 -25.04 -8.19
C ILE A 140 14.33 -25.67 -8.67
N ALA A 141 14.60 -25.55 -9.97
CA ALA A 141 15.76 -26.15 -10.61
C ALA A 141 16.20 -25.41 -11.88
N ASP A 142 17.48 -25.54 -12.23
CA ASP A 142 18.10 -24.90 -13.40
C ASP A 142 17.53 -25.37 -14.75
N ASP A 143 16.95 -26.57 -14.80
CA ASP A 143 16.32 -27.16 -15.99
C ASP A 143 14.85 -26.77 -16.16
N SER A 144 14.26 -26.11 -15.16
CA SER A 144 12.92 -25.54 -15.26
C SER A 144 12.91 -24.26 -16.12
N PRO A 145 11.75 -23.84 -16.64
CA PRO A 145 11.61 -22.58 -17.35
C PRO A 145 12.10 -21.40 -16.52
N LEU A 146 12.68 -20.39 -17.20
CA LEU A 146 13.15 -19.18 -16.51
C LEU A 146 11.97 -18.46 -15.88
N ALA A 147 12.00 -18.36 -14.55
CA ALA A 147 11.08 -17.55 -13.78
C ALA A 147 11.88 -16.78 -12.71
N ALA A 148 12.10 -15.49 -12.94
CA ALA A 148 12.86 -14.64 -12.04
C ALA A 148 12.02 -13.43 -11.61
N PHE A 149 11.90 -13.24 -10.30
CA PHE A 149 11.00 -12.25 -9.70
C PHE A 149 11.79 -11.06 -9.13
N ILE A 150 11.38 -9.85 -9.49
CA ILE A 150 11.94 -8.63 -8.91
C ILE A 150 11.18 -8.28 -7.64
N PHE A 151 11.70 -8.68 -6.48
CA PHE A 151 11.03 -8.42 -5.20
C PHE A 151 11.34 -7.04 -4.62
N LYS A 152 12.38 -6.36 -5.12
CA LYS A 152 12.74 -5.01 -4.67
C LYS A 152 13.51 -4.24 -5.73
N THR A 153 13.15 -2.98 -5.90
CA THR A 153 13.91 -2.02 -6.69
C THR A 153 14.39 -0.89 -5.79
N ARG A 154 15.61 -0.40 -6.02
CA ARG A 154 16.18 0.74 -5.30
C ARG A 154 16.94 1.64 -6.25
N ASP A 155 16.67 2.93 -6.21
CA ASP A 155 17.50 3.90 -6.91
C ASP A 155 18.76 4.20 -6.09
N ASP A 156 19.93 4.05 -6.73
CA ASP A 156 21.24 4.45 -6.22
C ASP A 156 21.95 5.38 -7.21
N GLN A 157 23.10 5.95 -6.81
CA GLN A 157 23.89 6.87 -7.65
C GLN A 157 24.31 6.28 -9.01
N TYR A 158 24.42 4.95 -9.11
CA TYR A 158 24.79 4.24 -10.34
C TYR A 158 23.59 3.90 -11.23
N GLY A 159 22.36 4.09 -10.74
CA GLY A 159 21.11 3.79 -11.42
C GLY A 159 20.18 2.89 -10.58
N LYS A 160 19.08 2.48 -11.21
CA LYS A 160 18.07 1.60 -10.63
C LYS A 160 18.63 0.19 -10.41
N MET A 161 18.75 -0.24 -9.16
CA MET A 161 19.15 -1.60 -8.77
C MET A 161 17.90 -2.47 -8.57
N SER A 162 17.79 -3.55 -9.33
CA SER A 162 16.71 -4.54 -9.23
C SER A 162 17.23 -5.77 -8.50
N TYR A 163 16.66 -6.09 -7.34
CA TYR A 163 16.92 -7.31 -6.59
C TYR A 163 16.00 -8.41 -7.07
N ILE A 164 16.60 -9.52 -7.47
CA ILE A 164 15.94 -10.59 -8.21
C ILE A 164 16.13 -11.89 -7.45
N ARG A 165 15.05 -12.67 -7.34
CA ARG A 165 15.10 -14.08 -6.94
C ARG A 165 14.78 -14.95 -8.16
N VAL A 166 15.64 -15.91 -8.48
CA VAL A 166 15.35 -16.89 -9.53
C VAL A 166 14.62 -18.08 -8.89
N TYR A 167 13.47 -18.45 -9.44
CA TYR A 167 12.68 -19.60 -9.00
C TYR A 167 12.92 -20.82 -9.87
N GLY A 168 12.94 -20.65 -11.20
CA GLY A 168 13.24 -21.71 -12.16
C GLY A 168 14.21 -21.21 -13.22
N GLY A 169 14.97 -22.14 -13.81
CA GLY A 169 15.94 -21.86 -14.85
C GLY A 169 17.18 -21.13 -14.33
N THR A 170 17.94 -20.54 -15.26
CA THR A 170 19.11 -19.72 -14.93
C THR A 170 19.02 -18.35 -15.59
N LEU A 171 19.39 -17.30 -14.86
CA LEU A 171 19.52 -15.95 -15.41
C LEU A 171 20.99 -15.70 -15.75
N GLU A 172 21.31 -15.49 -17.02
CA GLU A 172 22.67 -15.22 -17.48
C GLU A 172 22.98 -13.72 -17.56
N SER A 173 24.23 -13.35 -17.26
CA SER A 173 24.74 -11.99 -17.46
C SER A 173 24.74 -11.62 -18.94
N ASP A 174 24.48 -10.34 -19.23
CA ASP A 174 24.49 -9.78 -20.60
C ASP A 174 23.48 -10.43 -21.57
N SER A 175 22.45 -11.08 -21.03
CA SER A 175 21.39 -11.75 -21.78
C SER A 175 20.19 -10.84 -22.09
N ARG A 176 19.23 -11.35 -22.86
CA ARG A 176 17.93 -10.72 -23.09
C ARG A 176 16.83 -11.65 -22.62
N VAL A 177 15.92 -11.11 -21.82
CA VAL A 177 14.78 -11.82 -21.25
C VAL A 177 13.50 -11.04 -21.56
N TRP A 178 12.35 -11.65 -21.30
CA TRP A 178 11.04 -11.02 -21.44
C TRP A 178 10.51 -10.64 -20.07
N ASP A 179 10.04 -9.40 -19.91
CA ASP A 179 9.22 -9.00 -18.78
C ASP A 179 7.76 -9.31 -19.13
N SER A 180 7.18 -10.29 -18.46
CA SER A 180 5.79 -10.71 -18.69
C SER A 180 4.78 -9.67 -18.21
N THR A 181 5.09 -8.91 -17.15
CA THR A 181 4.20 -7.89 -16.58
C THR A 181 4.11 -6.67 -17.49
N LEU A 182 5.23 -6.25 -18.06
CA LEU A 182 5.30 -5.10 -18.99
C LEU A 182 5.14 -5.49 -20.47
N ASP A 183 5.05 -6.78 -20.78
CA ASP A 183 5.04 -7.36 -22.13
C ASP A 183 6.14 -6.76 -23.04
N SER A 184 7.39 -6.76 -22.55
CA SER A 184 8.51 -6.13 -23.24
C SER A 184 9.85 -6.88 -23.10
N GLU A 185 10.75 -6.70 -24.08
CA GLU A 185 12.10 -7.27 -24.01
C GLU A 185 13.00 -6.43 -23.11
N VAL A 186 13.70 -7.10 -22.19
CA VAL A 186 14.60 -6.48 -21.21
C VAL A 186 16.01 -7.03 -21.38
N ARG A 187 16.99 -6.13 -21.48
CA ARG A 187 18.41 -6.51 -21.50
C ARG A 187 18.94 -6.59 -20.07
N VAL A 188 19.42 -7.77 -19.70
CA VAL A 188 20.08 -8.04 -18.42
C VAL A 188 21.53 -7.61 -18.54
N GLY A 189 22.00 -6.75 -17.63
CA GLY A 189 23.41 -6.35 -17.58
C GLY A 189 24.26 -7.32 -16.76
N PRO A 190 25.43 -6.86 -16.25
CA PRO A 190 26.24 -7.62 -15.32
C PRO A 190 25.46 -8.01 -14.06
N LEU A 191 25.40 -9.31 -13.78
CA LEU A 191 24.79 -9.84 -12.56
C LEU A 191 25.75 -9.71 -11.38
N GLN A 192 25.20 -9.40 -10.21
CA GLN A 192 25.99 -9.22 -8.98
C GLN A 192 25.29 -9.87 -7.79
N VAL A 193 26.07 -10.42 -6.86
CA VAL A 193 25.61 -10.83 -5.53
C VAL A 193 26.10 -9.80 -4.52
N ILE A 194 25.22 -9.38 -3.59
CA ILE A 194 25.51 -8.33 -2.63
C ILE A 194 25.72 -8.92 -1.23
N ARG A 195 26.82 -8.54 -0.59
CA ARG A 195 27.10 -8.80 0.83
C ARG A 195 27.39 -7.48 1.55
N GLY A 196 26.36 -6.90 2.16
CA GLY A 196 26.45 -5.58 2.78
C GLY A 196 26.80 -4.52 1.72
N SER A 197 27.95 -3.86 1.87
CA SER A 197 28.46 -2.88 0.89
C SER A 197 29.27 -3.50 -0.26
N HIS A 198 29.59 -4.79 -0.21
CA HIS A 198 30.43 -5.45 -1.21
C HIS A 198 29.57 -6.09 -2.32
N GLN A 199 29.93 -5.82 -3.57
CA GLN A 199 29.29 -6.37 -4.75
C GLN A 199 30.26 -7.33 -5.45
N THR A 200 29.82 -8.55 -5.72
CA THR A 200 30.60 -9.57 -6.42
C THR A 200 29.91 -9.90 -7.74
N ALA A 201 30.60 -9.64 -8.85
CA ALA A 201 30.08 -9.98 -10.17
C ALA A 201 30.03 -11.49 -10.37
N VAL A 202 28.94 -11.98 -10.96
CA VAL A 202 28.71 -13.39 -11.27
C VAL A 202 28.27 -13.53 -12.72
N GLY A 203 28.63 -14.65 -13.38
CA GLY A 203 28.27 -14.89 -14.78
C GLY A 203 26.81 -15.31 -14.97
N LYS A 204 26.22 -15.95 -13.94
CA LYS A 204 24.84 -16.42 -13.93
C LYS A 204 24.30 -16.52 -12.50
N LEU A 205 22.97 -16.51 -12.37
CA LEU A 205 22.24 -16.86 -11.16
C LEU A 205 21.45 -18.15 -11.43
N HIS A 206 21.53 -19.08 -10.49
CA HIS A 206 20.85 -20.38 -10.53
C HIS A 206 19.47 -20.32 -9.89
N ALA A 207 18.65 -21.34 -10.12
CA ALA A 207 17.39 -21.47 -9.41
C ALA A 207 17.62 -21.47 -7.89
N GLY A 208 16.89 -20.61 -7.17
CA GLY A 208 17.06 -20.37 -5.74
C GLY A 208 17.96 -19.17 -5.38
N ASP A 209 18.81 -18.69 -6.30
CA ASP A 209 19.73 -17.59 -6.03
C ASP A 209 19.01 -16.24 -5.92
N ILE A 210 19.60 -15.36 -5.11
CA ILE A 210 19.26 -13.94 -5.05
C ILE A 210 20.43 -13.12 -5.58
N GLY A 211 20.15 -12.28 -6.57
CA GLY A 211 21.14 -11.38 -7.15
C GLY A 211 20.56 -10.01 -7.48
N VAL A 212 21.41 -9.17 -8.05
CA VAL A 212 21.10 -7.79 -8.37
C VAL A 212 21.58 -7.44 -9.76
N VAL A 213 20.76 -6.65 -10.46
CA VAL A 213 21.08 -6.07 -11.76
C VAL A 213 20.88 -4.57 -11.70
N VAL A 214 21.82 -3.84 -12.29
CA VAL A 214 21.76 -2.37 -12.39
C VAL A 214 21.22 -1.99 -13.77
N LYS A 215 20.28 -1.04 -13.83
CA LYS A 215 19.66 -0.51 -15.06
C LYS A 215 18.92 -1.55 -15.89
N LEU A 216 17.97 -2.24 -15.26
CA LEU A 216 17.10 -3.21 -15.91
C LEU A 216 15.90 -2.56 -16.66
N GLY A 217 16.15 -1.49 -17.42
CA GLY A 217 15.09 -0.78 -18.16
C GLY A 217 13.93 -0.30 -17.28
N GLU A 218 12.69 -0.56 -17.71
CA GLU A 218 11.46 -0.20 -16.99
C GLU A 218 11.08 -1.22 -15.90
N ALA A 219 11.51 -2.48 -16.01
CA ALA A 219 11.22 -3.57 -15.06
C ALA A 219 11.55 -3.21 -13.60
N GLY A 220 10.63 -3.43 -12.68
CA GLY A 220 10.69 -3.02 -11.28
C GLY A 220 10.02 -4.01 -10.31
N THR A 221 9.82 -3.58 -9.07
CA THR A 221 9.22 -4.40 -8.01
C THR A 221 7.87 -4.99 -8.43
N ASN A 222 7.69 -6.30 -8.21
CA ASN A 222 6.59 -7.19 -8.62
C ASN A 222 6.61 -7.66 -10.09
N ASP A 223 7.62 -7.31 -10.89
CA ASP A 223 7.71 -7.81 -12.27
C ASP A 223 8.34 -9.21 -12.34
N THR A 224 7.90 -10.00 -13.33
CA THR A 224 8.42 -11.35 -13.59
C THR A 224 9.17 -11.42 -14.92
N LEU A 225 10.45 -11.77 -14.84
CA LEU A 225 11.34 -12.01 -15.97
C LEU A 225 11.32 -13.49 -16.37
N CYS A 226 11.10 -13.75 -17.65
CA CYS A 226 10.92 -15.09 -18.22
C CYS A 226 11.46 -15.17 -19.66
N GLN A 227 11.24 -16.30 -20.33
CA GLN A 227 11.51 -16.42 -21.76
C GLN A 227 10.31 -15.96 -22.59
N ARG A 228 10.56 -15.36 -23.76
CA ARG A 228 9.48 -14.83 -24.61
C ARG A 228 8.48 -15.89 -25.08
N ASN A 229 8.95 -17.10 -25.33
CA ASN A 229 8.12 -18.20 -25.84
C ASN A 229 7.43 -18.99 -24.71
N GLU A 230 7.78 -18.73 -23.46
CA GLU A 230 7.26 -19.41 -22.28
C GLU A 230 7.06 -18.35 -21.19
N GLN A 231 6.03 -17.52 -21.40
CA GLN A 231 5.71 -16.43 -20.49
C GLN A 231 5.12 -16.99 -19.20
N LEU A 232 5.74 -16.63 -18.09
CA LEU A 232 5.32 -17.03 -16.75
C LEU A 232 5.08 -15.78 -15.91
N PHE A 233 4.00 -15.81 -15.14
CA PHE A 233 3.61 -14.76 -14.19
C PHE A 233 3.68 -15.34 -12.78
N LEU A 234 4.63 -14.86 -11.99
CA LEU A 234 4.72 -15.22 -10.57
C LEU A 234 3.72 -14.39 -9.75
N PRO A 235 3.18 -14.92 -8.64
CA PRO A 235 2.27 -14.18 -7.77
C PRO A 235 2.90 -12.87 -7.28
N GLU A 236 2.16 -11.78 -7.39
CA GLU A 236 2.61 -10.48 -6.90
C GLU A 236 2.67 -10.43 -5.37
N ILE A 237 3.58 -9.64 -4.81
CA ILE A 237 3.55 -9.33 -3.38
C ILE A 237 2.53 -8.22 -3.17
N GLU A 238 1.37 -8.59 -2.65
CA GLU A 238 0.34 -7.65 -2.22
C GLU A 238 0.89 -6.71 -1.14
N GLN A 239 0.70 -5.41 -1.35
CA GLN A 239 1.17 -4.37 -0.45
C GLN A 239 0.01 -3.87 0.40
N PRO A 240 0.22 -3.60 1.69
CA PRO A 240 -0.81 -2.99 2.52
C PRO A 240 -1.17 -1.59 2.00
N GLU A 241 -2.44 -1.21 2.17
CA GLU A 241 -2.90 0.13 1.86
C GLU A 241 -2.32 1.16 2.85
N PRO A 242 -1.93 2.36 2.39
CA PRO A 242 -1.47 3.44 3.26
C PRO A 242 -2.52 3.85 4.29
N ILE A 243 -2.09 4.13 5.53
CA ILE A 243 -2.98 4.47 6.65
C ILE A 243 -2.89 5.92 7.12
N VAL A 244 -1.87 6.66 6.68
CA VAL A 244 -1.67 8.07 7.00
C VAL A 244 -1.35 8.85 5.73
N SER A 245 -1.91 10.05 5.64
CA SER A 245 -1.68 10.99 4.54
C SER A 245 -1.27 12.36 5.07
N VAL A 246 -0.38 13.02 4.34
CA VAL A 246 0.04 14.41 4.57
C VAL A 246 -0.07 15.21 3.27
N SER A 247 -0.44 16.47 3.39
CA SER A 247 -0.30 17.44 2.29
C SER A 247 1.15 17.87 2.22
N ILE A 248 1.72 17.91 1.02
CA ILE A 248 3.11 18.29 0.77
C ILE A 248 3.22 19.50 -0.15
N THR A 249 4.10 20.41 0.21
CA THR A 249 4.44 21.58 -0.60
C THR A 249 5.95 21.67 -0.79
N ALA A 250 6.38 22.06 -1.99
CA ALA A 250 7.78 22.28 -2.28
C ALA A 250 8.25 23.63 -1.71
N GLU A 251 9.44 23.68 -1.12
CA GLU A 251 9.96 24.91 -0.49
C GLU A 251 10.31 25.99 -1.53
N THR A 252 10.80 25.59 -2.71
CA THR A 252 11.22 26.52 -3.77
C THR A 252 10.59 26.19 -5.12
N GLN A 253 10.55 27.16 -6.04
CA GLN A 253 10.11 26.93 -7.43
C GLN A 253 10.96 25.89 -8.18
N ALA A 254 12.25 25.78 -7.85
CA ALA A 254 13.12 24.76 -8.41
C ALA A 254 12.75 23.34 -7.92
N ASP A 255 12.27 23.23 -6.68
CA ASP A 255 11.78 21.99 -6.09
C ASP A 255 10.45 21.56 -6.72
N VAL A 256 9.54 22.52 -6.98
CA VAL A 256 8.25 22.25 -7.68
C VAL A 256 8.48 21.52 -9.00
N ALA A 257 9.44 21.97 -9.80
CA ALA A 257 9.75 21.36 -11.10
C ALA A 257 10.26 19.91 -11.00
N LYS A 258 10.81 19.50 -9.85
CA LYS A 258 11.39 18.16 -9.62
C LYS A 258 10.53 17.26 -8.74
N MET A 259 9.55 17.83 -8.02
CA MET A 259 8.76 17.15 -7.01
C MET A 259 8.08 15.90 -7.55
N SER A 260 7.29 16.00 -8.63
CA SER A 260 6.57 14.85 -9.19
C SER A 260 7.51 13.72 -9.63
N GLN A 261 8.68 14.05 -10.20
CA GLN A 261 9.67 13.06 -10.60
C GLN A 261 10.27 12.33 -9.38
N ALA A 262 10.58 13.07 -8.32
CA ALA A 262 11.11 12.51 -7.08
C ALA A 262 10.09 11.59 -6.39
N LEU A 263 8.83 12.02 -6.28
CA LEU A 263 7.76 11.24 -5.68
C LEU A 263 7.47 9.95 -6.46
N ASN A 264 7.43 10.02 -7.80
CA ASN A 264 7.27 8.83 -8.63
C ASN A 264 8.39 7.80 -8.41
N ARG A 265 9.64 8.25 -8.28
CA ARG A 265 10.77 7.36 -7.99
C ARG A 265 10.70 6.77 -6.58
N LEU A 266 10.27 7.55 -5.60
CA LEU A 266 10.05 7.04 -4.23
C LEU A 266 8.95 5.98 -4.19
N ALA A 267 7.81 6.22 -4.83
CA ALA A 267 6.70 5.26 -4.91
C ALA A 267 7.05 4.01 -5.75
N ALA A 268 7.94 4.14 -6.73
CA ALA A 268 8.46 2.99 -7.49
C ALA A 268 9.41 2.13 -6.65
N GLU A 269 10.24 2.73 -5.78
CA GLU A 269 11.11 2.03 -4.81
C GLU A 269 10.29 1.39 -3.67
N ASP A 270 9.25 2.06 -3.21
CA ASP A 270 8.39 1.64 -2.09
C ASP A 270 6.91 1.68 -2.49
N LYS A 271 6.36 0.50 -2.79
CA LYS A 271 4.98 0.33 -3.24
C LYS A 271 3.94 0.62 -2.14
N THR A 272 4.36 0.80 -0.88
CA THR A 272 3.48 1.25 0.22
C THR A 272 3.41 2.78 0.31
N LEU A 273 4.19 3.52 -0.47
CA LEU A 273 4.04 4.96 -0.66
C LEU A 273 3.16 5.24 -1.87
N ARG A 274 2.13 6.06 -1.66
CA ARG A 274 1.27 6.56 -2.75
C ARG A 274 1.24 8.06 -2.72
N TRP A 275 1.19 8.68 -3.89
CA TRP A 275 1.00 10.12 -3.99
C TRP A 275 0.03 10.44 -5.12
N HIS A 276 -0.73 11.51 -4.95
CA HIS A 276 -1.65 12.03 -5.96
C HIS A 276 -1.87 13.52 -5.74
N ASN A 277 -2.48 14.20 -6.71
CA ASN A 277 -2.99 15.55 -6.52
C ASN A 277 -4.49 15.44 -6.26
N GLU A 278 -4.96 16.01 -5.15
CA GLU A 278 -6.36 16.02 -4.75
C GLU A 278 -7.08 17.20 -5.41
N PRO A 279 -7.99 16.98 -6.37
CA PRO A 279 -8.66 18.07 -7.08
C PRO A 279 -9.52 18.95 -6.17
N ALA A 280 -10.13 18.38 -5.11
CA ALA A 280 -11.03 19.11 -4.23
C ALA A 280 -10.32 20.14 -3.35
N THR A 281 -9.08 19.86 -2.96
CA THR A 281 -8.29 20.73 -2.08
C THR A 281 -7.13 21.41 -2.81
N ARG A 282 -6.83 20.97 -4.04
CA ARG A 282 -5.67 21.37 -4.86
C ARG A 282 -4.33 21.11 -4.17
N GLU A 283 -4.31 20.14 -3.26
CA GLU A 283 -3.11 19.74 -2.54
C GLU A 283 -2.45 18.52 -3.20
N THR A 284 -1.12 18.45 -3.11
CA THR A 284 -0.41 17.20 -3.38
C THR A 284 -0.40 16.37 -2.11
N ILE A 285 -1.02 15.19 -2.16
CA ILE A 285 -1.15 14.28 -1.02
C ILE A 285 -0.11 13.17 -1.13
N LEU A 286 0.66 12.96 -0.06
CA LEU A 286 1.57 11.83 0.10
C LEU A 286 1.06 10.92 1.22
N SER A 287 0.88 9.64 0.91
CA SER A 287 0.34 8.63 1.84
C SER A 287 1.32 7.49 2.07
N GLY A 288 1.35 6.97 3.30
CA GLY A 288 2.19 5.84 3.68
C GLY A 288 1.70 5.11 4.95
N MET A 289 2.51 4.16 5.41
CA MET A 289 2.23 3.31 6.57
C MET A 289 2.25 4.02 7.95
N GLY A 290 2.62 5.30 8.00
CA GLY A 290 2.63 6.09 9.23
C GLY A 290 3.56 7.30 9.17
N ASN A 291 3.50 8.16 10.18
CA ASN A 291 4.25 9.42 10.23
C ASN A 291 5.77 9.22 10.05
N THR A 292 6.38 8.26 10.77
CA THR A 292 7.83 7.99 10.63
C THR A 292 8.20 7.54 9.22
N HIS A 293 7.32 6.78 8.55
CA HIS A 293 7.55 6.35 7.19
C HIS A 293 7.53 7.55 6.22
N LEU A 294 6.53 8.43 6.36
CA LEU A 294 6.43 9.67 5.58
C LEU A 294 7.63 10.59 5.81
N ASP A 295 8.06 10.77 7.06
CA ASP A 295 9.26 11.55 7.42
C ASP A 295 10.52 11.01 6.74
N MET A 296 10.67 9.68 6.68
CA MET A 296 11.78 9.04 5.98
C MET A 296 11.68 9.26 4.47
N ALA A 297 10.49 9.18 3.88
CA ALA A 297 10.28 9.45 2.46
C ALA A 297 10.66 10.90 2.10
N ILE A 298 10.27 11.88 2.91
CA ILE A 298 10.62 13.29 2.72
C ILE A 298 12.13 13.51 2.88
N LYS A 299 12.76 12.91 3.89
CA LYS A 299 14.23 12.95 4.05
C LYS A 299 14.95 12.32 2.86
N LYS A 300 14.43 11.23 2.30
CA LYS A 300 14.95 10.61 1.06
C LYS A 300 14.75 11.54 -0.14
N ALA A 301 13.62 12.24 -0.26
CA ALA A 301 13.39 13.21 -1.32
C ALA A 301 14.48 14.29 -1.34
N LYS A 302 14.81 14.81 -0.16
CA LYS A 302 15.88 15.81 0.01
C LYS A 302 17.27 15.24 -0.26
N SER A 303 17.63 14.10 0.34
CA SER A 303 18.99 13.56 0.24
C SER A 303 19.32 12.95 -1.13
N LYS A 304 18.36 12.29 -1.79
CA LYS A 304 18.59 11.64 -3.10
C LYS A 304 18.29 12.56 -4.28
N PHE A 305 17.22 13.35 -4.20
CA PHE A 305 16.72 14.13 -5.35
C PHE A 305 16.91 15.63 -5.18
N GLY A 306 17.38 16.08 -4.02
CA GLY A 306 17.59 17.49 -3.73
C GLY A 306 16.29 18.29 -3.64
N VAL A 307 15.16 17.62 -3.35
CA VAL A 307 13.83 18.25 -3.25
C VAL A 307 13.47 18.43 -1.78
N THR A 308 13.31 19.67 -1.33
CA THR A 308 12.83 19.94 0.03
C THR A 308 11.32 20.10 0.03
N LEU A 309 10.65 19.29 0.85
CA LEU A 309 9.20 19.26 0.99
C LEU A 309 8.81 19.62 2.43
N ASN A 310 7.80 20.48 2.55
CA ASN A 310 7.13 20.80 3.80
C ASN A 310 5.84 19.98 3.90
N THR A 311 5.46 19.62 5.12
CA THR A 311 4.26 18.83 5.40
C THR A 311 3.22 19.64 6.14
N HIS A 312 1.95 19.39 5.79
CA HIS A 312 0.78 19.98 6.43
C HIS A 312 -0.28 18.91 6.66
N THR A 313 -1.19 19.17 7.60
CA THR A 313 -2.40 18.37 7.74
C THR A 313 -3.22 18.51 6.45
N PRO A 314 -3.56 17.40 5.77
CA PRO A 314 -4.32 17.48 4.54
C PRO A 314 -5.73 18.01 4.80
N ARG A 315 -6.23 18.87 3.91
CA ARG A 315 -7.61 19.32 3.97
C ARG A 315 -8.54 18.15 3.63
N ILE A 316 -9.74 18.16 4.18
CA ILE A 316 -10.74 17.14 3.87
C ILE A 316 -11.32 17.41 2.48
N PRO A 317 -11.31 16.42 1.55
CA PRO A 317 -11.81 16.60 0.20
C PRO A 317 -13.32 16.52 0.17
N TYR A 318 -13.99 17.54 0.71
CA TYR A 318 -15.44 17.68 0.63
C TYR A 318 -15.91 17.79 -0.82
N ARG A 319 -17.18 17.44 -1.06
CA ARG A 319 -17.87 17.65 -2.34
C ARG A 319 -19.19 18.38 -2.10
N GLU A 320 -19.74 18.95 -3.15
CA GLU A 320 -21.06 19.57 -3.15
C GLU A 320 -22.04 18.73 -3.96
N THR A 321 -23.30 18.65 -3.52
CA THR A 321 -24.39 18.09 -4.32
C THR A 321 -25.68 18.84 -4.06
N ILE A 322 -26.77 18.49 -4.75
CA ILE A 322 -28.10 19.10 -4.58
C ILE A 322 -29.10 18.10 -3.99
N THR A 323 -30.16 18.60 -3.37
CA THR A 323 -31.18 17.75 -2.74
C THR A 323 -32.57 17.89 -3.35
N SER A 324 -32.75 18.83 -4.27
CA SER A 324 -34.01 19.09 -4.94
C SER A 324 -33.80 19.54 -6.37
N THR A 325 -34.80 19.32 -7.22
CA THR A 325 -34.79 19.84 -8.59
C THR A 325 -35.10 21.33 -8.57
N ALA A 326 -34.33 22.14 -9.31
CA ALA A 326 -34.61 23.56 -9.49
C ALA A 326 -34.24 24.04 -10.90
N SER A 327 -34.93 25.08 -11.36
CA SER A 327 -34.66 25.73 -12.64
C SER A 327 -34.25 27.18 -12.43
N ALA A 328 -33.32 27.66 -13.26
CA ALA A 328 -32.93 29.06 -13.28
C ALA A 328 -32.84 29.60 -14.71
N GLU A 329 -32.89 30.93 -14.80
CA GLU A 329 -32.66 31.67 -16.04
C GLU A 329 -31.49 32.65 -15.85
N HIS A 330 -30.65 32.75 -16.87
CA HIS A 330 -29.64 33.80 -16.96
C HIS A 330 -29.60 34.40 -18.37
N THR A 331 -29.55 35.74 -18.44
CA THR A 331 -29.28 36.48 -19.68
C THR A 331 -27.95 37.21 -19.55
N HIS A 332 -26.97 36.79 -20.34
CA HIS A 332 -25.69 37.49 -20.49
C HIS A 332 -25.79 38.51 -21.62
N LYS A 333 -25.61 39.79 -21.30
CA LYS A 333 -25.61 40.89 -22.28
C LYS A 333 -24.46 41.84 -22.00
N LYS A 334 -23.53 41.98 -22.96
CA LYS A 334 -22.43 42.96 -22.88
C LYS A 334 -22.41 43.83 -24.14
N GLN A 335 -22.69 45.11 -23.96
CA GLN A 335 -22.55 46.15 -25.00
C GLN A 335 -21.45 47.11 -24.56
N SER A 336 -20.20 46.84 -24.95
CA SER A 336 -19.07 47.74 -24.69
C SER A 336 -18.23 47.89 -25.96
N GLY A 337 -18.49 48.94 -26.75
CA GLY A 337 -17.64 49.50 -27.82
C GLY A 337 -17.20 48.61 -29.01
N GLY A 338 -17.24 47.28 -28.88
CA GLY A 338 -16.83 46.28 -29.86
C GLY A 338 -17.94 45.26 -30.13
N ALA A 339 -17.58 44.09 -30.66
CA ALA A 339 -18.54 43.06 -31.03
C ALA A 339 -19.38 42.59 -29.84
N GLY A 340 -20.71 42.70 -29.96
CA GLY A 340 -21.66 42.42 -28.89
C GLY A 340 -21.61 40.96 -28.40
N GLN A 341 -22.07 40.76 -27.18
CA GLN A 341 -22.31 39.44 -26.59
C GLN A 341 -23.74 39.35 -26.09
N TYR A 342 -24.47 38.34 -26.56
CA TYR A 342 -25.81 38.00 -26.10
C TYR A 342 -25.97 36.48 -25.97
N ALA A 343 -26.46 36.04 -24.83
CA ALA A 343 -26.93 34.67 -24.62
C ALA A 343 -27.99 34.64 -23.53
N ARG A 344 -29.12 33.96 -23.77
CA ARG A 344 -30.12 33.65 -22.74
C ARG A 344 -30.25 32.15 -22.63
N VAL A 345 -30.12 31.62 -21.42
CA VAL A 345 -30.18 30.18 -21.14
C VAL A 345 -31.14 29.93 -19.99
N MET A 346 -32.03 28.96 -20.15
CA MET A 346 -32.86 28.39 -19.10
C MET A 346 -32.43 26.95 -18.87
N LEU A 347 -32.08 26.64 -17.63
CA LEU A 347 -31.50 25.37 -17.24
C LEU A 347 -32.18 24.84 -15.99
N ARG A 348 -32.44 23.53 -15.96
CA ARG A 348 -32.92 22.78 -14.81
C ARG A 348 -31.81 21.87 -14.31
N VAL A 349 -31.61 21.82 -13.00
CA VAL A 349 -30.71 20.85 -12.35
C VAL A 349 -31.53 19.83 -11.58
N GLU A 350 -31.12 18.58 -11.66
CA GLU A 350 -31.72 17.42 -11.00
C GLU A 350 -30.64 16.64 -10.26
N SER A 351 -30.97 16.08 -9.10
CA SER A 351 -30.06 15.19 -8.38
C SER A 351 -29.96 13.87 -9.15
N LEU A 352 -28.74 13.37 -9.30
CA LEU A 352 -28.50 12.00 -9.76
C LEU A 352 -28.35 11.07 -8.55
N ASP A 353 -28.46 9.77 -8.82
CA ASP A 353 -28.06 8.73 -7.87
C ASP A 353 -26.54 8.77 -7.67
N ASP A 354 -26.07 8.32 -6.50
CA ASP A 354 -24.73 8.62 -5.95
C ASP A 354 -23.53 8.18 -6.82
N ASP A 355 -23.75 7.37 -7.86
CA ASP A 355 -22.70 6.79 -8.72
C ASP A 355 -22.38 7.62 -9.99
N GLU A 356 -23.22 8.60 -10.37
CA GLU A 356 -22.97 9.45 -11.55
C GLU A 356 -22.44 10.85 -11.16
N GLU A 357 -21.25 11.22 -11.63
CA GLU A 357 -20.64 12.51 -11.27
C GLU A 357 -21.39 13.71 -11.88
N PHE A 358 -21.70 13.66 -13.17
CA PHE A 358 -22.42 14.72 -13.87
C PHE A 358 -22.97 14.24 -15.22
N THR A 359 -24.23 14.56 -15.50
CA THR A 359 -24.83 14.36 -16.82
C THR A 359 -25.38 15.66 -17.37
N PHE A 360 -25.27 15.83 -18.69
CA PHE A 360 -25.80 16.99 -19.40
C PHE A 360 -26.76 16.52 -20.48
N ASP A 361 -27.93 17.16 -20.54
CA ASP A 361 -29.00 16.83 -21.49
C ASP A 361 -29.63 18.10 -22.06
N SER A 362 -30.32 17.96 -23.20
CA SER A 362 -30.93 19.08 -23.91
C SER A 362 -32.35 18.73 -24.37
N GLU A 363 -33.33 19.39 -23.77
CA GLU A 363 -34.76 19.31 -24.07
C GLU A 363 -35.24 20.54 -24.85
N ILE A 364 -34.41 21.10 -25.74
CA ILE A 364 -34.76 22.31 -26.50
C ILE A 364 -35.83 22.00 -27.56
N PHE A 365 -36.99 22.65 -27.43
CA PHE A 365 -38.08 22.56 -28.41
C PHE A 365 -38.01 23.72 -29.41
N GLY A 366 -38.03 23.41 -30.71
CA GLY A 366 -38.16 24.43 -31.78
C GLY A 366 -36.87 25.17 -32.17
N GLY A 367 -35.71 24.74 -31.69
CA GLY A 367 -34.40 25.30 -32.09
C GLY A 367 -34.10 26.69 -31.53
N SER A 368 -34.54 27.00 -30.30
CA SER A 368 -34.32 28.30 -29.65
C SER A 368 -32.84 28.61 -29.35
N ILE A 369 -31.98 27.58 -29.37
CA ILE A 369 -30.53 27.66 -29.33
C ILE A 369 -29.96 26.63 -30.32
N SER A 370 -28.95 27.02 -31.11
CA SER A 370 -28.24 26.10 -32.02
C SER A 370 -27.30 25.13 -31.28
N ALA A 371 -27.08 23.94 -31.86
CA ALA A 371 -26.28 22.87 -31.23
C ALA A 371 -24.87 23.28 -30.77
N PRO A 372 -24.08 24.11 -31.51
CA PRO A 372 -22.78 24.57 -31.02
C PRO A 372 -22.87 25.40 -29.74
N PHE A 373 -23.95 26.16 -29.55
CA PHE A 373 -24.17 26.94 -28.34
C PHE A 373 -24.64 26.08 -27.17
N VAL A 374 -25.35 24.98 -27.43
CA VAL A 374 -25.67 23.97 -26.40
C VAL A 374 -24.38 23.34 -25.84
N ALA A 375 -23.45 22.94 -26.71
CA ALA A 375 -22.14 22.45 -26.30
C ALA A 375 -21.33 23.50 -25.51
N ALA A 376 -21.46 24.78 -25.87
CA ALA A 376 -20.84 25.88 -25.12
C ALA A 376 -21.44 26.02 -23.72
N VAL A 377 -22.76 25.87 -23.57
CA VAL A 377 -23.44 25.87 -22.26
C VAL A 377 -22.96 24.69 -21.41
N GLU A 378 -22.86 23.49 -21.97
CA GLU A 378 -22.32 22.32 -21.28
C GLU A 378 -20.91 22.59 -20.73
N LYS A 379 -20.03 23.14 -21.59
CA LYS A 379 -18.67 23.52 -21.18
C LYS A 379 -18.68 24.52 -20.02
N GLY A 380 -19.61 25.48 -20.02
CA GLY A 380 -19.81 26.43 -18.92
C GLY A 380 -20.31 25.78 -17.62
N CYS A 381 -21.19 24.78 -17.73
CA CYS A 381 -21.65 23.99 -16.59
C CYS A 381 -20.49 23.19 -15.99
N ARG A 382 -19.72 22.46 -16.82
CA ARG A 382 -18.57 21.67 -16.37
C ARG A 382 -17.52 22.51 -15.64
N GLN A 383 -17.25 23.72 -16.11
CA GLN A 383 -16.36 24.67 -15.40
C GLN A 383 -16.89 25.08 -14.01
N SER A 384 -18.20 25.09 -13.82
CA SER A 384 -18.79 25.38 -12.49
C SER A 384 -18.71 24.20 -11.55
N LEU A 385 -18.63 22.97 -12.07
CA LEU A 385 -18.49 21.77 -11.24
C LEU A 385 -17.17 21.80 -10.47
N GLU A 386 -16.07 22.15 -11.13
CA GLU A 386 -14.74 22.18 -10.51
C GLU A 386 -14.60 23.27 -9.44
N GLY A 387 -15.25 24.42 -9.65
CA GLY A 387 -15.10 25.59 -8.77
C GLY A 387 -16.09 25.67 -7.63
N GLY A 388 -17.02 24.71 -7.50
CA GLY A 388 -18.08 24.73 -6.51
C GLY A 388 -19.06 25.90 -6.65
N VAL A 389 -20.14 25.85 -5.88
CA VAL A 389 -21.19 26.88 -5.84
C VAL A 389 -21.45 27.36 -4.41
N LEU A 390 -21.39 26.46 -3.43
CA LEU A 390 -21.71 26.73 -2.03
C LEU A 390 -20.48 27.18 -1.23
N ALA A 391 -19.44 26.37 -1.27
CA ALA A 391 -18.21 26.53 -0.51
C ALA A 391 -16.95 26.46 -1.39
N GLY A 392 -17.06 26.18 -2.69
CA GLY A 392 -15.90 26.13 -3.59
C GLY A 392 -15.35 24.71 -3.79
N TYR A 393 -16.08 23.68 -3.34
CA TYR A 393 -15.70 22.29 -3.54
C TYR A 393 -16.33 21.69 -4.81
N PRO A 394 -15.73 20.66 -5.41
CA PRO A 394 -16.26 20.04 -6.61
C PRO A 394 -17.71 19.56 -6.44
N VAL A 395 -18.56 19.91 -7.40
CA VAL A 395 -19.97 19.50 -7.44
C VAL A 395 -20.09 18.13 -8.12
N THR A 396 -20.80 17.20 -7.49
CA THR A 396 -21.04 15.82 -7.98
C THR A 396 -22.53 15.45 -7.85
N GLY A 397 -22.99 14.44 -8.59
CA GLY A 397 -24.35 13.93 -8.50
C GLY A 397 -25.40 14.88 -9.09
N VAL A 398 -25.07 15.60 -10.16
CA VAL A 398 -25.96 16.60 -10.76
C VAL A 398 -26.20 16.34 -12.25
N LYS A 399 -27.47 16.27 -12.65
CA LYS A 399 -27.91 16.34 -14.04
C LYS A 399 -28.30 17.77 -14.39
N ALA A 400 -27.73 18.31 -15.45
CA ALA A 400 -28.07 19.63 -16.00
C ALA A 400 -28.84 19.46 -17.32
N VAL A 401 -30.05 20.03 -17.39
CA VAL A 401 -30.91 19.96 -18.58
C VAL A 401 -31.21 21.36 -19.09
N VAL A 402 -30.75 21.66 -20.31
CA VAL A 402 -31.14 22.91 -21.00
C VAL A 402 -32.47 22.67 -21.71
N PHE A 403 -33.49 23.45 -21.36
CA PHE A 403 -34.83 23.27 -21.93
C PHE A 403 -35.31 24.47 -22.76
N ASP A 404 -34.72 25.66 -22.59
CA ASP A 404 -35.03 26.83 -23.42
C ASP A 404 -33.90 27.87 -23.40
N GLY A 405 -33.96 28.85 -24.30
CA GLY A 405 -33.07 30.00 -24.32
C GLY A 405 -33.34 30.93 -25.51
N LYS A 406 -32.43 31.87 -25.75
CA LYS A 406 -32.45 32.73 -26.93
C LYS A 406 -31.04 33.06 -27.40
N GLU A 407 -30.84 32.92 -28.71
CA GLU A 407 -29.70 33.46 -29.44
C GLU A 407 -30.07 34.75 -30.21
N HIS A 408 -29.06 35.57 -30.51
CA HIS A 408 -29.14 36.76 -31.35
C HIS A 408 -28.26 36.57 -32.60
N PRO A 409 -28.75 36.85 -33.82
CA PRO A 409 -28.03 36.50 -35.06
C PRO A 409 -26.62 37.09 -35.19
N VAL A 410 -26.36 38.23 -34.54
CA VAL A 410 -25.10 38.99 -34.68
C VAL A 410 -24.27 38.98 -33.40
N ASP A 411 -24.92 38.92 -32.24
CA ASP A 411 -24.27 39.12 -30.94
C ASP A 411 -24.06 37.82 -30.16
N SER A 412 -24.65 36.70 -30.60
CA SER A 412 -24.42 35.40 -29.97
C SER A 412 -23.12 34.77 -30.40
N LYS A 413 -22.31 34.41 -29.41
CA LYS A 413 -21.00 33.77 -29.57
C LYS A 413 -20.86 32.64 -28.56
N GLU A 414 -20.01 31.68 -28.86
CA GLU A 414 -19.72 30.54 -27.98
C GLU A 414 -19.37 31.00 -26.55
N ILE A 415 -18.49 32.00 -26.41
CA ILE A 415 -18.08 32.54 -25.12
C ILE A 415 -19.25 33.16 -24.32
N ALA A 416 -20.25 33.71 -24.99
CA ALA A 416 -21.44 34.28 -24.34
C ALA A 416 -22.31 33.17 -23.75
N PHE A 417 -22.52 32.08 -24.50
CA PHE A 417 -23.28 30.92 -24.03
C PHE A 417 -22.53 30.12 -22.96
N GLN A 418 -21.20 30.01 -23.06
CA GLN A 418 -20.37 29.42 -22.02
C GLN A 418 -20.46 30.21 -20.70
N THR A 419 -20.39 31.55 -20.78
CA THR A 419 -20.55 32.42 -19.60
C THR A 419 -21.96 32.32 -19.02
N ALA A 420 -22.99 32.38 -19.87
CA ALA A 420 -24.38 32.24 -19.45
C ALA A 420 -24.66 30.87 -18.82
N GLY A 421 -24.08 29.79 -19.38
CA GLY A 421 -24.15 28.43 -18.86
C GLY A 421 -23.58 28.32 -17.44
N ARG A 422 -22.41 28.92 -17.20
CA ARG A 422 -21.78 28.98 -15.88
C ARG A 422 -22.67 29.68 -14.84
N GLU A 423 -23.19 30.86 -15.18
CA GLU A 423 -24.00 31.65 -14.25
C GLU A 423 -25.40 31.09 -14.02
N VAL A 424 -26.04 30.50 -15.04
CA VAL A 424 -27.35 29.85 -14.88
C VAL A 424 -27.23 28.59 -14.04
N PHE A 425 -26.17 27.80 -14.24
CA PHE A 425 -25.91 26.60 -13.45
C PHE A 425 -25.74 26.93 -11.97
N LYS A 426 -24.91 27.92 -11.63
CA LYS A 426 -24.74 28.39 -10.25
C LYS A 426 -26.06 28.82 -9.60
N LYS A 427 -26.89 29.57 -10.33
CA LYS A 427 -28.23 29.97 -9.83
C LYS A 427 -29.15 28.77 -9.62
N ALA A 428 -29.15 27.81 -10.54
CA ALA A 428 -29.98 26.62 -10.46
C ALA A 428 -29.57 25.74 -9.27
N VAL A 429 -28.26 25.52 -9.09
CA VAL A 429 -27.70 24.78 -7.94
C VAL A 429 -28.05 25.45 -6.61
N MET A 430 -27.90 26.79 -6.51
CA MET A 430 -28.30 27.51 -5.29
C MET A 430 -29.79 27.40 -4.97
N ALA A 431 -30.65 27.38 -5.99
CA ALA A 431 -32.08 27.17 -5.82
C ALA A 431 -32.44 25.72 -5.47
N ALA A 432 -31.57 24.76 -5.81
CA ALA A 432 -31.73 23.33 -5.63
C ALA A 432 -31.35 22.80 -4.23
N LYS A 433 -31.14 23.70 -3.26
CA LYS A 433 -30.74 23.40 -1.88
C LYS A 433 -29.45 22.55 -1.82
N PRO A 434 -28.30 23.16 -2.13
CA PRO A 434 -27.04 22.46 -2.15
C PRO A 434 -26.60 22.03 -0.74
N VAL A 435 -25.94 20.88 -0.65
CA VAL A 435 -25.42 20.29 0.60
C VAL A 435 -23.97 19.85 0.41
N LEU A 436 -23.23 19.78 1.52
CA LEU A 436 -21.86 19.26 1.53
C LEU A 436 -21.87 17.75 1.76
N LEU A 437 -20.93 17.09 1.09
CA LEU A 437 -20.60 15.69 1.25
C LEU A 437 -19.18 15.54 1.81
N GLU A 438 -19.00 14.61 2.74
CA GLU A 438 -17.70 14.22 3.30
C GLU A 438 -17.37 12.76 2.92
N PRO A 439 -16.09 12.42 2.72
CA PRO A 439 -15.71 11.06 2.40
C PRO A 439 -15.85 10.15 3.64
N ILE A 440 -16.57 9.05 3.48
CA ILE A 440 -16.78 8.01 4.49
C ILE A 440 -15.89 6.81 4.17
N TYR A 441 -15.21 6.32 5.20
CA TYR A 441 -14.32 5.18 5.11
C TYR A 441 -14.86 4.03 5.97
N GLU A 442 -14.60 2.80 5.52
CA GLU A 442 -14.66 1.62 6.38
C GLU A 442 -13.35 1.55 7.15
N ALA A 443 -13.41 1.67 8.47
CA ALA A 443 -12.29 1.44 9.36
C ALA A 443 -12.40 0.05 9.96
N GLU A 444 -11.34 -0.75 9.82
CA GLU A 444 -11.17 -2.02 10.50
C GLU A 444 -10.08 -1.87 11.57
N VAL A 445 -10.45 -2.06 12.83
CA VAL A 445 -9.56 -1.86 13.98
C VAL A 445 -9.39 -3.17 14.73
N THR A 446 -8.15 -3.65 14.81
CA THR A 446 -7.80 -4.85 15.57
C THR A 446 -7.12 -4.45 16.87
N VAL A 447 -7.72 -4.85 18.00
CA VAL A 447 -7.20 -4.61 19.35
C VAL A 447 -7.28 -5.87 20.20
N LEU A 448 -6.62 -5.86 21.36
CA LEU A 448 -6.86 -6.89 22.37
C LEU A 448 -8.28 -6.74 22.93
N SER A 449 -8.89 -7.85 23.31
CA SER A 449 -10.28 -7.90 23.78
C SER A 449 -10.52 -6.99 25.01
N GLU A 450 -9.48 -6.77 25.83
CA GLU A 450 -9.51 -5.83 26.97
C GLU A 450 -9.72 -4.36 26.57
N ASN A 451 -9.23 -3.95 25.39
CA ASN A 451 -9.30 -2.56 24.92
C ASN A 451 -10.52 -2.29 24.04
N MET A 452 -11.40 -3.29 23.84
CA MET A 452 -12.57 -3.18 22.97
C MET A 452 -13.52 -2.04 23.43
N GLY A 453 -13.72 -1.91 24.74
CA GLY A 453 -14.61 -0.89 25.30
C GLY A 453 -14.16 0.54 24.97
N ASP A 454 -12.86 0.80 25.02
CA ASP A 454 -12.27 2.11 24.73
C ASP A 454 -12.43 2.46 23.25
N VAL A 455 -12.17 1.50 22.34
CA VAL A 455 -12.37 1.69 20.89
C VAL A 455 -13.83 2.00 20.55
N MET A 456 -14.77 1.29 21.18
CA MET A 456 -16.21 1.54 20.98
C MET A 456 -16.63 2.92 21.48
N SER A 457 -16.08 3.36 22.61
CA SER A 457 -16.33 4.71 23.14
C SER A 457 -15.77 5.79 22.21
N ASP A 458 -14.56 5.60 21.70
CA ASP A 458 -13.93 6.54 20.77
C ASP A 458 -14.69 6.63 19.43
N PHE A 459 -15.09 5.50 18.86
CA PHE A 459 -15.92 5.47 17.65
C PHE A 459 -17.25 6.22 17.80
N ASN A 460 -17.91 6.10 18.94
CA ASN A 460 -19.11 6.88 19.22
C ASN A 460 -18.82 8.40 19.24
N SER A 461 -17.66 8.82 19.74
CA SER A 461 -17.27 10.23 19.73
C SER A 461 -16.94 10.75 18.33
N ARG A 462 -16.49 9.87 17.43
CA ARG A 462 -16.09 10.18 16.03
C ARG A 462 -17.21 10.03 15.01
N ARG A 463 -18.48 10.04 15.44
CA ARG A 463 -19.64 9.84 14.56
C ARG A 463 -19.57 8.54 13.74
N ALA A 464 -18.82 7.55 14.21
CA ALA A 464 -18.67 6.30 13.50
C ALA A 464 -19.91 5.43 13.68
N ARG A 465 -20.31 4.73 12.63
CA ARG A 465 -21.37 3.73 12.66
C ARG A 465 -20.74 2.34 12.67
N VAL A 466 -20.80 1.67 13.81
CA VAL A 466 -20.27 0.31 13.95
C VAL A 466 -21.10 -0.66 13.12
N LEU A 467 -20.43 -1.41 12.23
CA LEU A 467 -21.02 -2.41 11.35
C LEU A 467 -21.04 -3.79 12.03
N GLY A 468 -19.98 -4.11 12.77
CA GLY A 468 -19.85 -5.39 13.45
C GLY A 468 -18.55 -5.55 14.21
N MET A 469 -18.47 -6.65 14.95
CA MET A 469 -17.29 -7.06 15.71
C MET A 469 -17.06 -8.56 15.54
N GLU A 470 -15.81 -8.97 15.41
CA GLU A 470 -15.39 -10.35 15.28
C GLU A 470 -14.27 -10.65 16.28
N GLN A 471 -14.39 -11.75 17.02
CA GLN A 471 -13.38 -12.17 17.99
C GLN A 471 -12.47 -13.23 17.38
N VAL A 472 -11.17 -12.98 17.37
CA VAL A 472 -10.14 -13.87 16.81
C VAL A 472 -9.09 -14.12 17.90
N GLY A 473 -9.21 -15.27 18.57
CA GLY A 473 -8.35 -15.60 19.71
C GLY A 473 -8.49 -14.60 20.85
N ASN A 474 -7.38 -13.95 21.24
CA ASN A 474 -7.36 -12.90 22.26
C ASN A 474 -7.59 -11.47 21.70
N LYS A 475 -7.77 -11.34 20.37
CA LYS A 475 -8.00 -10.07 19.68
C LYS A 475 -9.47 -9.92 19.29
N THR A 476 -9.90 -8.68 19.15
CA THR A 476 -11.20 -8.30 18.61
C THR A 476 -10.97 -7.36 17.43
N ILE A 477 -11.66 -7.63 16.33
CA ILE A 477 -11.70 -6.81 15.12
C ILE A 477 -13.02 -6.06 15.14
N VAL A 478 -12.98 -4.73 15.09
CA VAL A 478 -14.15 -3.86 15.04
C VAL A 478 -14.20 -3.18 13.69
N ARG A 479 -15.33 -3.30 12.98
CA ARG A 479 -15.56 -2.62 11.68
C ARG A 479 -16.58 -1.50 11.86
N ALA A 480 -16.26 -0.31 11.33
CA ALA A 480 -17.15 0.84 11.40
C ALA A 480 -17.04 1.73 10.16
N GLU A 481 -18.14 2.37 9.77
CA GLU A 481 -18.14 3.48 8.82
C GLU A 481 -17.81 4.77 9.59
N VAL A 482 -16.78 5.49 9.19
CA VAL A 482 -16.33 6.71 9.88
C VAL A 482 -15.96 7.80 8.87
N PRO A 483 -16.34 9.07 9.11
CA PRO A 483 -15.91 10.17 8.27
C PRO A 483 -14.40 10.41 8.37
N LEU A 484 -13.73 10.68 7.23
CA LEU A 484 -12.28 10.95 7.22
C LEU A 484 -11.89 12.14 8.11
N ALA A 485 -12.77 13.13 8.20
CA ALA A 485 -12.59 14.32 9.06
C ALA A 485 -12.31 13.96 10.52
N GLU A 486 -12.85 12.84 10.99
CA GLU A 486 -12.72 12.38 12.37
C GLU A 486 -11.51 11.45 12.56
N MET A 487 -10.79 11.09 11.49
CA MET A 487 -9.75 10.04 11.52
C MET A 487 -8.31 10.57 11.34
N GLN A 488 -8.12 11.87 11.12
CA GLN A 488 -6.81 12.46 10.83
C GLN A 488 -5.75 12.18 11.92
N THR A 489 -6.16 12.14 13.20
CA THR A 489 -5.27 11.89 14.35
C THR A 489 -5.36 10.46 14.89
N TYR A 490 -6.16 9.59 14.26
CA TYR A 490 -6.60 8.34 14.86
C TYR A 490 -5.45 7.39 15.22
N GLN A 491 -4.36 7.37 14.43
CA GLN A 491 -3.20 6.53 14.74
C GLN A 491 -2.58 6.87 16.11
N GLN A 492 -2.51 8.15 16.47
CA GLN A 492 -1.93 8.59 17.75
C GLN A 492 -2.87 8.24 18.90
N ASP A 493 -4.16 8.49 18.72
CA ASP A 493 -5.21 8.21 19.71
C ASP A 493 -5.32 6.70 19.99
N LEU A 494 -5.36 5.87 18.93
CA LEU A 494 -5.43 4.40 19.06
C LEU A 494 -4.21 3.84 19.78
N ARG A 495 -3.00 4.33 19.46
CA ARG A 495 -1.78 3.89 20.16
C ARG A 495 -1.83 4.25 21.64
N SER A 496 -2.31 5.45 21.98
CA SER A 496 -2.47 5.89 23.36
C SER A 496 -3.46 4.99 24.13
N MET A 497 -4.63 4.73 23.55
CA MET A 497 -5.68 3.90 24.18
C MET A 497 -5.27 2.43 24.35
N THR A 498 -4.45 1.89 23.45
CA THR A 498 -4.15 0.45 23.40
C THR A 498 -2.77 0.08 23.94
N GLY A 499 -1.99 1.05 24.40
CA GLY A 499 -0.58 0.88 24.74
C GLY A 499 0.28 0.48 23.52
N GLY A 500 -0.10 0.95 22.33
CA GLY A 500 0.59 0.70 21.06
C GLY A 500 0.30 -0.66 20.41
N ARG A 501 -0.64 -1.45 20.93
CA ARG A 501 -0.97 -2.80 20.44
C ARG A 501 -2.12 -2.83 19.42
N GLY A 502 -2.85 -1.73 19.28
CA GLY A 502 -3.90 -1.58 18.29
C GLY A 502 -3.36 -1.28 16.89
N VAL A 503 -3.97 -1.91 15.89
CA VAL A 503 -3.71 -1.64 14.47
C VAL A 503 -5.04 -1.34 13.79
N TYR A 504 -5.01 -0.50 12.76
CA TYR A 504 -6.19 -0.20 11.97
C TYR A 504 -5.85 -0.12 10.48
N ALA A 505 -6.85 -0.39 9.65
CA ALA A 505 -6.84 -0.16 8.22
C ALA A 505 -8.09 0.63 7.84
N MET A 506 -8.01 1.41 6.75
CA MET A 506 -9.15 2.18 6.24
C MET A 506 -9.29 1.99 4.74
N LYS A 507 -10.53 1.88 4.27
CA LYS A 507 -10.87 1.83 2.84
C LYS A 507 -11.98 2.82 2.53
N PHE A 508 -11.84 3.60 1.46
CA PHE A 508 -12.89 4.52 1.01
C PHE A 508 -14.15 3.71 0.66
N LEU A 509 -15.31 4.17 1.14
CA LEU A 509 -16.61 3.58 0.81
C LEU A 509 -17.38 4.46 -0.17
N HIS A 510 -17.78 5.65 0.26
CA HIS A 510 -18.62 6.56 -0.49
C HIS A 510 -18.55 7.97 0.10
N TYR A 511 -19.27 8.91 -0.51
CA TYR A 511 -19.46 10.26 0.02
C TYR A 511 -20.79 10.36 0.79
N GLY A 512 -20.73 10.71 2.07
CA GLY A 512 -21.89 10.86 2.94
C GLY A 512 -22.24 12.33 3.18
N ARG A 513 -23.50 12.61 3.55
CA ARG A 513 -23.93 13.99 3.84
C ARG A 513 -23.32 14.51 5.14
N VAL A 514 -22.75 15.71 5.07
CA VAL A 514 -22.26 16.42 6.26
C VAL A 514 -23.44 16.87 7.13
N PRO A 515 -23.42 16.64 8.45
CA PRO A 515 -24.43 17.17 9.36
C PRO A 515 -24.53 18.71 9.28
N SER A 516 -25.76 19.23 9.28
CA SER A 516 -26.02 20.66 9.01
C SER A 516 -25.24 21.63 9.92
N HIS A 517 -25.07 21.29 11.20
CA HIS A 517 -24.32 22.11 12.16
C HIS A 517 -22.82 22.20 11.86
N LEU A 518 -22.23 21.19 11.21
CA LEU A 518 -20.83 21.21 10.76
C LEU A 518 -20.70 21.90 9.41
N ALA A 519 -21.66 21.68 8.51
CA ALA A 519 -21.66 22.25 7.18
C ALA A 519 -21.59 23.79 7.22
N GLU A 520 -22.37 24.44 8.09
CA GLU A 520 -22.32 25.91 8.24
C GLU A 520 -20.93 26.42 8.65
N ARG A 521 -20.23 25.69 9.52
CA ARG A 521 -18.87 26.03 9.96
C ARG A 521 -17.87 25.89 8.83
N ILE A 522 -17.91 24.77 8.09
CA ILE A 522 -17.02 24.49 6.95
C ILE A 522 -17.19 25.54 5.84
N VAL A 523 -18.44 25.88 5.51
CA VAL A 523 -18.75 26.93 4.52
C VAL A 523 -18.19 28.29 4.96
N ALA A 524 -18.29 28.62 6.25
CA ALA A 524 -17.79 29.89 6.78
C ALA A 524 -16.26 29.95 6.81
N GLU A 525 -15.58 28.84 7.15
CA GLU A 525 -14.12 28.73 7.12
C GLU A 525 -13.59 28.89 5.70
N ASN A 526 -14.13 28.15 4.72
CA ASN A 526 -13.61 28.22 3.36
C ASN A 526 -13.80 29.61 2.71
N LYS A 527 -14.94 30.27 2.98
CA LYS A 527 -15.18 31.64 2.50
C LYS A 527 -14.21 32.67 3.07
N ARG A 528 -13.71 32.46 4.30
CA ARG A 528 -12.69 33.35 4.88
C ARG A 528 -11.35 33.15 4.19
N GLU A 529 -10.95 31.89 3.99
CA GLU A 529 -9.70 31.57 3.30
C GLU A 529 -9.68 32.11 1.86
N GLU A 530 -10.77 31.97 1.10
CA GLU A 530 -10.90 32.57 -0.24
C GLU A 530 -10.81 34.11 -0.27
N THR A 531 -11.07 34.78 0.86
CA THR A 531 -10.98 36.26 0.95
C THR A 531 -9.59 36.71 1.42
N GLU A 532 -8.81 35.82 2.02
CA GLU A 532 -7.47 36.08 2.55
C GLU A 532 -6.35 35.70 1.56
N GLU A 533 -6.61 34.76 0.64
CA GLU A 533 -5.80 34.52 -0.58
C GLU A 533 -6.05 35.58 -1.66
#